data_AF-A0A4Q2US42-F1
#
_entry.id   AF-A0A4Q2US42-F1
#
_cell.length_a   1.000
_cell.length_b   1.000
_cell.length_c   1.000
_cell.angle_alpha   90.00
_cell.angle_beta   90.00
_cell.angle_gamma   90.00
#
_symmetry.space_group_name_H-M   'P 1'
#
loop_
_entity.id
_entity.type
_entity.pdbx_description
1 polymer ?
#
loop_
_entity_poly.entity_id
_entity_poly.type
_entity_poly.pdbx_seq_one_letter_code
_entity_poly.pdbx_strand_id
1 'polypeptide(L)' 'MSKPVYTSIPPTTDTIYWQLKYSDGKTSIYIPRDKELDRQLKVKFQAEVAARTSIKRKRENR' A
#
# COMPACT_ATOMS: atom_id res chain seq x y z
N MET A 1 1.14 0.36 -24.72
CA MET A 1 0.67 1.03 -23.49
C MET A 1 1.54 0.57 -22.34
N SER A 2 2.35 1.46 -21.75
CA SER A 2 3.19 1.15 -20.60
C SER A 2 2.31 0.82 -19.39
N LYS A 3 2.52 -0.34 -18.79
CA LYS A 3 1.82 -0.72 -17.54
C LYS A 3 2.25 0.25 -16.44
N PRO A 4 1.34 0.81 -15.64
CA PRO A 4 1.71 1.65 -14.52
C PRO A 4 2.55 0.84 -13.52
N VAL A 5 3.75 1.32 -13.24
CA VAL A 5 4.65 0.72 -12.25
C VAL A 5 4.30 1.32 -10.90
N TYR A 6 3.63 0.54 -10.06
CA TYR A 6 3.31 0.95 -8.70
C TYR A 6 4.54 0.76 -7.81
N THR A 7 5.01 1.85 -7.20
CA THR A 7 6.12 1.84 -6.23
C THR A 7 5.64 1.86 -4.79
N SER A 8 4.39 2.30 -4.56
CA SER A 8 3.67 2.31 -3.28
C SER A 8 2.19 1.99 -3.49
N ILE A 9 1.48 1.62 -2.41
CA ILE A 9 0.04 1.37 -2.45
C ILE A 9 -0.69 2.68 -2.81
N PRO A 10 -1.35 2.77 -3.98
CA PRO A 10 -1.99 4.00 -4.42
C PRO A 10 -3.31 4.24 -3.68
N PRO A 11 -3.86 5.47 -3.70
CA PRO A 11 -5.18 5.77 -3.14
C PRO A 11 -6.28 4.96 -3.83
N THR A 12 -7.39 4.72 -3.12
CA THR A 12 -8.56 3.96 -3.62
C THR A 12 -9.25 4.57 -4.83
N THR A 13 -8.87 5.79 -5.23
CA THR A 13 -9.30 6.47 -6.45
C THR A 13 -8.65 5.89 -7.71
N ASP A 14 -7.53 5.17 -7.58
CA ASP A 14 -6.85 4.55 -8.71
C ASP A 14 -7.60 3.29 -9.16
N THR A 15 -8.39 3.41 -10.22
CA THR A 15 -9.24 2.32 -10.74
C THR A 15 -8.46 1.25 -11.50
N ILE A 16 -7.18 1.48 -11.76
CA ILE A 16 -6.29 0.52 -12.42
C ILE A 16 -5.70 -0.44 -11.38
N TYR A 17 -5.35 0.05 -10.19
CA TYR A 17 -4.92 -0.77 -9.07
C TYR A 17 -6.11 -1.34 -8.28
N TRP A 18 -7.09 -0.50 -7.98
CA TRP A 18 -8.26 -0.86 -7.20
C TRP A 18 -9.43 -1.30 -8.07
N GLN A 19 -10.14 -2.30 -7.60
CA GLN A 19 -11.38 -2.80 -8.17
C GLN A 19 -12.49 -2.64 -7.15
N LEU A 20 -13.58 -2.01 -7.57
CA LEU A 20 -14.79 -1.95 -6.78
C LEU A 20 -15.35 -3.37 -6.67
N LYS A 21 -15.36 -3.92 -5.46
CA LYS A 21 -15.94 -5.23 -5.18
C LYS A 21 -17.42 -5.13 -4.85
N TYR A 22 -17.78 -4.10 -4.10
CA TYR A 22 -19.12 -3.91 -3.59
C TYR A 22 -19.38 -2.42 -3.36
N SER A 23 -20.58 -1.97 -3.70
CA SER A 23 -21.04 -0.62 -3.39
C SER A 23 -22.51 -0.68 -3.00
N ASP A 24 -22.84 -0.10 -1.85
CA ASP A 24 -24.21 -0.04 -1.31
C ASP A 24 -24.75 1.40 -1.33
N GLY A 25 -24.18 2.28 -2.17
CA GLY A 25 -24.54 3.71 -2.25
C GLY A 25 -24.03 4.57 -1.09
N LYS A 26 -23.81 4.00 0.11
CA LYS A 26 -23.17 4.69 1.25
C LYS A 26 -21.71 4.30 1.44
N THR A 27 -21.39 3.02 1.21
CA THR A 27 -20.05 2.47 1.40
C THR A 27 -19.61 1.77 0.12
N SER A 28 -18.41 2.07 -0.33
CA SER A 28 -17.77 1.40 -1.47
C SER A 28 -16.54 0.65 -0.97
N ILE A 29 -16.50 -0.65 -1.25
CA ILE A 29 -15.41 -1.55 -0.89
C ILE A 29 -14.53 -1.77 -2.11
N TYR A 30 -13.28 -1.38 -1.98
CA TYR A 30 -12.27 -1.52 -3.02
C TYR A 30 -11.27 -2.61 -2.64
N ILE A 31 -10.95 -3.48 -3.58
CA ILE A 31 -9.92 -4.52 -3.44
C ILE A 31 -8.83 -4.32 -4.49
N PRO A 32 -7.57 -4.65 -4.22
CA PRO A 32 -6.53 -4.60 -5.25
C PRO A 32 -6.83 -5.64 -6.33
N ARG A 33 -6.71 -5.25 -7.60
CA ARG A 33 -6.82 -6.15 -8.75
C ARG A 33 -5.72 -7.22 -8.73
N ASP A 34 -4.51 -6.79 -8.37
CA ASP A 34 -3.33 -7.64 -8.32
C ASP A 34 -2.88 -7.81 -6.87
N LYS A 35 -3.25 -8.95 -6.27
CA LYS A 35 -2.94 -9.27 -4.87
C LYS A 35 -1.45 -9.49 -4.65
N GLU A 36 -0.73 -9.97 -5.66
CA GLU A 36 0.71 -10.20 -5.57
C GLU A 36 1.44 -8.86 -5.55
N LEU A 37 1.05 -7.94 -6.43
CA LEU A 37 1.54 -6.58 -6.41
C LEU A 37 1.24 -5.89 -5.06
N ASP A 38 0.01 -6.00 -4.54
CA ASP A 38 -0.35 -5.45 -3.23
C ASP A 38 0.53 -5.99 -2.10
N ARG A 39 0.80 -7.30 -2.11
CA ARG A 39 1.70 -7.91 -1.13
C ARG A 39 3.11 -7.33 -1.24
N GLN A 40 3.65 -7.18 -2.44
CA GLN A 40 4.98 -6.62 -2.66
C GLN A 40 5.07 -5.17 -2.16
N LEU A 41 4.06 -4.34 -2.46
CA LEU A 41 4.01 -2.95 -2.03
C LEU A 41 3.89 -2.85 -0.50
N LYS A 42 3.06 -3.69 0.13
CA LYS A 42 2.95 -3.78 1.60
C LYS A 42 4.27 -4.17 2.25
N VAL A 43 4.97 -5.16 1.71
CA VAL A 43 6.26 -5.61 2.26
C VAL A 43 7.29 -4.48 2.16
N LYS A 44 7.38 -3.80 1.00
CA LYS A 44 8.28 -2.65 0.83
C LYS A 44 7.95 -1.52 1.79
N PHE A 45 6.66 -1.19 1.93
CA PHE A 45 6.22 -0.15 2.85
C PHE A 45 6.54 -0.50 4.30
N GLN A 46 6.25 -1.73 4.73
CA GLN A 46 6.61 -2.19 6.08
C GLN A 46 8.12 -2.17 6.32
N ALA A 47 8.92 -2.60 5.34
CA ALA A 47 10.38 -2.55 5.44
C ALA A 47 10.89 -1.11 5.55
N GLU A 48 10.34 -0.18 4.77
CA GLU A 48 10.68 1.25 4.85
C GLU A 48 10.27 1.85 6.21
N VAL A 49 9.07 1.56 6.70
CA VAL A 49 8.60 2.01 8.00
C VAL A 49 9.47 1.44 9.13
N ALA A 50 9.81 0.15 9.07
CA ALA A 50 10.69 -0.50 10.03
C ALA A 50 12.10 0.11 10.02
N ALA A 51 12.66 0.39 8.83
CA ALA A 51 13.95 1.07 8.70
C ALA A 51 13.91 2.48 9.33
N ARG A 52 12.82 3.23 9.11
CA ARG A 52 12.64 4.57 9.68
C ARG A 52 12.43 4.57 11.20
N THR A 53 11.72 3.57 11.72
CA THR A 53 11.41 3.47 13.16
C THR A 53 12.53 2.84 13.98
N SER A 54 13.33 1.95 13.39
CA SER A 54 14.45 1.28 14.07
C SER A 54 15.58 2.25 14.46
N ILE A 55 15.80 3.33 13.68
CA ILE A 55 16.82 4.35 13.98
C ILE A 55 16.50 5.15 15.26
N LYS A 56 15.22 5.23 15.69
CA LYS A 56 14.84 5.99 16.89
C LYS A 56 15.12 5.28 18.21
N ARG A 57 15.35 3.96 18.24
CA ARG A 57 15.58 3.21 19.50
C ARG A 57 17.04 3.10 19.94
N LYS A 58 17.96 3.88 19.36
CA LYS A 58 19.39 3.84 19.71
C LYS A 58 19.96 5.17 20.23
N ARG A 59 19.13 6.00 20.88
CA ARG A 59 19.58 7.21 21.61
C ARG A 59 18.66 7.51 22.80
N GLU A 60 18.58 6.61 23.76
CA GLU A 60 18.12 6.96 25.12
C GLU A 60 18.74 5.97 26.12
N ASN A 61 20.07 5.98 26.22
CA ASN A 61 20.78 5.51 27.41
C ASN A 61 22.23 5.99 27.33
N ARG A 62 22.49 7.25 27.71
CA ARG A 62 23.82 7.68 28.14
C ARG A 62 23.70 8.82 29.13
#